data_AF-A0A368KZ38-F1
#
_entry.id   AF-A0A368KZ38-F1
#
_cell.length_a   1.000
_cell.length_b   1.000
_cell.length_c   1.000
_cell.angle_alpha   90.00
_cell.angle_beta   90.00
_cell.angle_gamma   90.00
#
_symmetry.space_group_name_H-M   'P 1'
#
loop_
_entity.id
_entity.type
_entity.pdbx_description
1 polymer ?
#
loop_
_entity_poly.entity_id
_entity_poly.type
_entity_poly.pdbx_seq_one_letter_code
_entity_poly.pdbx_strand_id
1 'polypeptide(L)'
;MWYVPELLGELAAARGIEGHQLLGLQKLGASRTLQHWQLPDGDNKAKQALKTGQVGVFVMSPIQLPDEGLENFVKLGLQHNPDMRFLVQLSWGGGDIDNQEFPKGAWSVPDRNKTPEQLAKMNVPNIKAGEAQIKELNKRYGKGKDVVFLIPTAQAAAELRSRIYRKEIPGLTSQDELFVDPAHPSPPLEALNTYLHYAVLYQESPVGLPMIDLLKRANRPEWDEKLNRTLQEIAWQTARNYPYSGIKEPKSSQVSGSLPAEKSFAVPELELVYTSYVDIGKPLHVGKMPEGERRVIPITGGTFKGPKMQGEIIPGGADWNLSRADGATVAEANYFLRTDDGVVIRISNWGVGAPPTGLRFTNPRFEAPHGKYDWLNQSVFVGTLDVDFSQPHPICIRVFCLK
;
A
#
# COMPACT_ATOMS: atom_id res chain seq x y z
N MET A 1 -7.81 -22.01 -10.66
CA MET A 1 -8.61 -20.79 -10.37
C MET A 1 -8.96 -20.83 -8.91
N TRP A 2 -8.52 -19.83 -8.17
CA TRP A 2 -8.30 -19.90 -6.72
C TRP A 2 -9.57 -19.45 -6.01
N TYR A 3 -10.38 -20.41 -5.60
CA TYR A 3 -11.68 -20.17 -4.96
C TYR A 3 -11.51 -20.22 -3.45
N VAL A 4 -12.12 -19.27 -2.73
CA VAL A 4 -11.95 -19.10 -1.29
C VAL A 4 -13.27 -19.19 -0.48
N PRO A 5 -14.31 -19.96 -0.89
CA PRO A 5 -15.62 -19.94 -0.23
C PRO A 5 -15.56 -20.45 1.22
N GLU A 6 -14.76 -21.47 1.53
CA GLU A 6 -14.62 -22.00 2.89
C GLU A 6 -13.95 -20.96 3.81
N LEU A 7 -12.86 -20.34 3.34
CA LEU A 7 -12.13 -19.31 4.09
C LEU A 7 -12.95 -18.02 4.23
N LEU A 8 -13.78 -17.68 3.25
CA LEU A 8 -14.74 -16.59 3.38
C LEU A 8 -15.81 -16.89 4.44
N GLY A 9 -16.25 -18.14 4.57
CA GLY A 9 -17.14 -18.58 5.63
C GLY A 9 -16.50 -18.44 7.02
N GLU A 10 -15.21 -18.79 7.13
CA GLU A 10 -14.42 -18.58 8.35
C GLU A 10 -14.38 -17.09 8.75
N LEU A 11 -14.03 -16.21 7.81
CA LEU A 11 -13.98 -14.76 8.06
C LEU A 11 -15.35 -14.15 8.38
N ALA A 12 -16.39 -14.61 7.69
CA ALA A 12 -17.76 -14.18 7.95
C ALA A 12 -18.19 -14.55 9.38
N ALA A 13 -17.91 -15.78 9.81
CA ALA A 13 -18.18 -16.24 11.17
C ALA A 13 -17.38 -15.44 12.19
N ALA A 14 -16.09 -15.19 11.95
CA ALA A 14 -15.24 -14.41 12.84
C ALA A 14 -15.71 -12.95 12.99
N ARG A 15 -16.31 -12.37 11.94
CA ARG A 15 -16.91 -11.02 11.98
C ARG A 15 -18.30 -11.00 12.60
N GLY A 16 -18.97 -12.14 12.71
CA GLY A 16 -20.37 -12.23 13.14
C GLY A 16 -21.38 -11.86 12.03
N ILE A 17 -21.04 -12.11 10.77
CA ILE A 17 -21.95 -11.86 9.64
C ILE A 17 -23.00 -12.98 9.59
N GLU A 18 -24.24 -12.61 9.91
CA GLU A 18 -25.38 -13.50 9.79
C GLU A 18 -25.79 -13.69 8.32
N GLY A 19 -26.23 -14.89 7.96
CA GLY A 19 -26.77 -15.19 6.62
C GLY A 19 -25.73 -15.48 5.53
N HIS A 20 -24.43 -15.55 5.84
CA HIS A 20 -23.45 -16.08 4.88
C HIS A 20 -23.76 -17.56 4.57
N GLN A 21 -24.01 -17.87 3.30
CA GLN A 21 -24.25 -19.23 2.84
C GLN A 21 -23.71 -19.47 1.43
N LEU A 22 -23.02 -20.59 1.24
CA LEU A 22 -22.61 -21.06 -0.08
C LEU A 22 -23.76 -21.81 -0.76
N LEU A 23 -24.41 -21.17 -1.74
CA LEU A 23 -25.54 -21.76 -2.47
C LEU A 23 -25.12 -22.61 -3.68
N GLY A 24 -23.89 -22.44 -4.16
CA GLY A 24 -23.39 -23.20 -5.30
C GLY A 24 -21.90 -22.96 -5.53
N LEU A 25 -21.22 -24.00 -5.99
CA LEU A 25 -19.81 -23.94 -6.35
C LEU A 25 -19.58 -24.82 -7.58
N GLN A 26 -18.99 -24.24 -8.62
CA GLN A 26 -18.68 -24.91 -9.87
C GLN A 26 -17.22 -24.66 -10.23
N LYS A 27 -16.49 -25.73 -10.58
CA LYS A 27 -15.03 -25.68 -10.77
C LYS A 27 -14.66 -26.36 -12.09
N LEU A 28 -13.82 -25.70 -12.87
CA LEU A 28 -13.15 -26.24 -14.05
C LEU A 28 -11.70 -25.71 -14.03
N GLY A 29 -10.73 -26.56 -14.36
CA GLY A 29 -9.32 -26.18 -14.39
C GLY A 29 -9.05 -25.24 -15.56
N ALA A 30 -8.25 -24.19 -15.31
CA ALA A 30 -7.79 -23.23 -16.32
C ALA A 30 -8.91 -22.74 -17.27
N SER A 31 -10.09 -22.42 -16.72
CA SER A 31 -11.30 -22.22 -17.50
C SER A 31 -11.68 -20.77 -17.75
N ARG A 32 -12.35 -20.56 -18.88
CA ARG A 32 -13.21 -19.41 -19.13
C ARG A 32 -14.56 -19.63 -18.46
N THR A 33 -15.20 -18.54 -18.03
CA THR A 33 -16.59 -18.50 -17.56
C THR A 33 -17.55 -18.98 -18.65
N LEU A 34 -17.24 -18.75 -19.93
CA LEU A 34 -18.03 -19.30 -21.04
C LEU A 34 -18.11 -20.83 -21.01
N GLN A 35 -17.03 -21.52 -20.65
CA GLN A 35 -17.03 -22.99 -20.55
C GLN A 35 -17.95 -23.44 -19.41
N HIS A 36 -17.98 -22.71 -18.30
CA HIS A 36 -18.93 -22.92 -17.21
C HIS A 36 -20.38 -22.70 -17.65
N TRP A 37 -20.65 -21.71 -18.51
CA TRP A 37 -21.98 -21.45 -19.05
C TRP A 37 -22.47 -22.58 -19.97
N GLN A 38 -21.56 -23.14 -20.77
CA GLN A 38 -21.86 -24.17 -21.77
C GLN A 38 -22.10 -25.57 -21.18
N LEU A 39 -21.81 -25.79 -19.89
CA LEU A 39 -22.18 -27.05 -19.23
C LEU A 39 -23.70 -27.30 -19.37
N PRO A 40 -24.11 -28.56 -19.64
CA PRO A 40 -25.52 -28.95 -19.67
C PRO A 40 -26.25 -28.50 -18.40
N ASP A 41 -27.52 -28.12 -18.51
CA ASP A 41 -28.27 -27.54 -17.39
C ASP A 41 -28.35 -28.46 -16.15
N GLY A 42 -28.31 -29.79 -16.35
CA GLY A 42 -28.25 -30.77 -15.26
C GLY A 42 -26.93 -30.78 -14.49
N ASP A 43 -25.83 -30.41 -15.15
CA ASP A 43 -24.48 -30.38 -14.56
C ASP A 43 -24.08 -28.96 -14.11
N ASN A 44 -24.87 -27.95 -14.49
CA ASN A 44 -24.55 -26.55 -14.27
C ASN A 44 -25.06 -26.04 -12.92
N LYS A 45 -24.30 -26.33 -11.86
CA LYS A 45 -24.61 -25.92 -10.48
C LYS A 45 -24.77 -24.40 -10.34
N ALA A 46 -24.05 -23.61 -11.14
CA ALA A 46 -24.17 -22.15 -11.14
C ALA A 46 -25.53 -21.69 -11.66
N LYS A 47 -25.99 -22.21 -12.80
CA LYS A 47 -27.34 -21.92 -13.33
C LYS A 47 -28.42 -22.37 -12.35
N GLN A 48 -28.27 -23.56 -11.76
CA GLN A 48 -29.23 -24.09 -10.78
C GLN A 48 -29.37 -23.15 -9.58
N ALA A 49 -28.25 -22.70 -9.00
CA ALA A 49 -28.26 -21.76 -7.88
C ALA A 49 -28.90 -20.42 -8.27
N LEU A 50 -28.53 -19.83 -9.42
CA LEU A 50 -29.08 -18.54 -9.88
C LEU A 50 -30.59 -18.59 -10.11
N LYS A 51 -31.11 -19.68 -10.68
CA LYS A 51 -32.56 -19.87 -10.94
C LYS A 51 -33.40 -19.89 -9.65
N THR A 52 -32.80 -20.12 -8.48
CA THR A 52 -33.52 -20.06 -7.19
C THR A 52 -33.91 -18.63 -6.79
N GLY A 53 -33.23 -17.61 -7.32
CA GLY A 53 -33.39 -16.21 -6.88
C GLY A 53 -32.78 -15.89 -5.51
N GLN A 54 -32.19 -16.87 -4.81
CA GLN A 54 -31.66 -16.69 -3.45
C GLN A 54 -30.21 -16.18 -3.44
N VAL A 55 -29.52 -16.20 -4.59
CA VAL A 55 -28.13 -15.75 -4.68
C VAL A 55 -28.09 -14.23 -4.59
N GLY A 56 -27.45 -13.68 -3.56
CA GLY A 56 -27.22 -12.23 -3.43
C GLY A 56 -25.93 -11.75 -4.11
N VAL A 57 -24.88 -12.57 -4.08
CA VAL A 57 -23.58 -12.26 -4.70
C VAL A 57 -23.09 -13.47 -5.50
N PHE A 58 -22.67 -13.25 -6.75
CA PHE A 58 -22.12 -14.29 -7.62
C PHE A 58 -20.68 -13.98 -8.02
N VAL A 59 -19.74 -14.86 -7.68
CA VAL A 59 -18.31 -14.67 -7.93
C VAL A 59 -17.88 -15.47 -9.15
N MET A 60 -17.19 -14.81 -10.09
CA MET A 60 -16.68 -15.37 -11.34
C MET A 60 -15.18 -15.19 -11.45
N SER A 61 -14.55 -16.26 -11.90
CA SER A 61 -13.12 -16.53 -11.90
C SER A 61 -12.21 -16.29 -13.10
N PRO A 62 -12.69 -15.84 -14.27
CA PRO A 62 -12.22 -16.30 -15.59
C PRO A 62 -10.70 -16.29 -15.75
N ILE A 63 -10.16 -17.31 -16.43
CA ILE A 63 -8.73 -17.34 -16.73
C ILE A 63 -8.30 -16.15 -17.59
N GLN A 64 -9.14 -15.73 -18.54
CA GLN A 64 -8.81 -14.70 -19.55
C GLN A 64 -10.02 -13.80 -19.81
N LEU A 65 -9.78 -12.50 -20.00
CA LEU A 65 -10.79 -11.50 -20.31
C LEU A 65 -10.56 -10.86 -21.70
N PRO A 66 -11.60 -10.42 -22.44
CA PRO A 66 -13.00 -10.51 -22.08
C PRO A 66 -13.51 -11.96 -22.15
N ASP A 67 -14.63 -12.21 -21.47
CA ASP A 67 -15.26 -13.53 -21.40
C ASP A 67 -16.78 -13.43 -21.55
N GLU A 68 -17.31 -13.98 -22.63
CA GLU A 68 -18.73 -13.93 -23.00
C GLU A 68 -19.62 -14.60 -21.93
N GLY A 69 -19.07 -15.54 -21.15
CA GLY A 69 -19.78 -16.18 -20.06
C GLY A 69 -20.20 -15.20 -18.97
N LEU A 70 -19.45 -14.11 -18.75
CA LEU A 70 -19.80 -13.09 -17.76
C LEU A 70 -21.17 -12.47 -18.08
N GLU A 71 -21.39 -12.06 -19.32
CA GLU A 71 -22.65 -11.44 -19.75
C GLU A 71 -23.82 -12.42 -19.59
N ASN A 72 -23.61 -13.69 -19.92
CA ASN A 72 -24.64 -14.72 -19.82
C ASN A 72 -25.08 -14.95 -18.36
N PHE A 73 -24.14 -15.06 -17.43
CA PHE A 73 -24.46 -15.21 -16.01
C PHE A 73 -25.04 -13.93 -15.39
N VAL A 74 -24.58 -12.74 -15.81
CA VAL A 74 -25.16 -11.46 -15.37
C VAL A 74 -26.64 -11.38 -15.80
N LYS A 75 -26.95 -11.70 -17.06
CA LYS A 75 -28.34 -11.73 -17.56
C LYS A 75 -29.21 -12.70 -16.76
N LEU A 76 -28.73 -13.94 -16.58
CA LEU A 76 -29.48 -14.96 -15.86
C LEU A 76 -29.70 -14.57 -14.40
N GLY A 77 -28.67 -14.08 -13.70
CA GLY A 77 -28.79 -13.66 -12.32
C GLY A 77 -29.79 -12.51 -12.14
N LEU A 78 -29.67 -11.45 -12.96
CA LEU A 78 -30.57 -10.29 -12.90
C LEU A 78 -32.02 -10.62 -13.29
N GLN A 79 -32.25 -11.68 -14.06
CA GLN A 79 -33.59 -12.18 -14.36
C GLN A 79 -34.30 -12.72 -13.10
N HIS A 80 -33.55 -13.34 -12.18
CA HIS A 80 -34.10 -13.99 -10.98
C HIS A 80 -33.95 -13.15 -9.71
N ASN A 81 -32.91 -12.31 -9.62
CA ASN A 81 -32.72 -11.36 -8.53
C ASN A 81 -32.12 -10.04 -9.09
N PRO A 82 -32.93 -8.96 -9.19
CA PRO A 82 -32.50 -7.69 -9.77
C PRO A 82 -31.52 -6.88 -8.90
N ASP A 83 -31.30 -7.30 -7.65
CA ASP A 83 -30.40 -6.63 -6.70
C ASP A 83 -29.06 -7.39 -6.51
N MET A 84 -28.81 -8.42 -7.33
CA MET A 84 -27.56 -9.15 -7.29
C MET A 84 -26.33 -8.27 -7.55
N ARG A 85 -25.25 -8.63 -6.87
CA ARG A 85 -23.90 -8.19 -7.20
C ARG A 85 -23.11 -9.32 -7.85
N PHE A 86 -22.34 -8.99 -8.88
CA PHE A 86 -21.45 -9.92 -9.56
C PHE A 86 -20.01 -9.48 -9.30
N LEU A 87 -19.17 -10.38 -8.82
CA LEU A 87 -17.76 -10.08 -8.56
C LEU A 87 -16.90 -10.88 -9.53
N VAL A 88 -15.97 -10.23 -10.21
CA VAL A 88 -15.09 -10.87 -11.20
C VAL A 88 -13.64 -10.76 -10.73
N GLN A 89 -13.00 -11.91 -10.53
CA GLN A 89 -11.60 -11.96 -10.14
C GLN A 89 -10.69 -11.65 -11.32
N LEU A 90 -9.84 -10.62 -11.17
CA LEU A 90 -8.70 -10.40 -12.04
C LEU A 90 -7.55 -11.30 -11.59
N SER A 91 -7.58 -12.55 -12.01
CA SER A 91 -6.56 -13.55 -11.63
C SER A 91 -5.17 -13.17 -12.17
N TRP A 92 -4.13 -13.46 -11.39
CA TRP A 92 -2.75 -13.48 -11.93
C TRP A 92 -2.61 -14.60 -12.96
N GLY A 93 -1.73 -14.41 -13.96
CA GLY A 93 -1.35 -15.51 -14.84
C GLY A 93 -0.35 -16.45 -14.16
N GLY A 94 -0.60 -17.75 -14.30
CA GLY A 94 0.37 -18.74 -13.85
C GLY A 94 1.54 -18.86 -14.84
N GLY A 95 2.69 -19.36 -14.41
CA GLY A 95 3.93 -19.29 -15.19
C GLY A 95 4.57 -17.89 -15.21
N ASP A 96 4.00 -16.94 -14.47
CA ASP A 96 4.46 -15.55 -14.39
C ASP A 96 4.30 -14.75 -15.69
N ILE A 97 3.16 -14.98 -16.36
CA ILE A 97 2.73 -14.34 -17.62
C ILE A 97 1.43 -13.54 -17.43
N ASP A 98 1.09 -12.72 -18.41
CA ASP A 98 -0.27 -12.15 -18.53
C ASP A 98 -1.24 -13.23 -19.02
N ASN A 99 -2.48 -13.26 -18.52
CA ASN A 99 -3.49 -14.22 -18.98
C ASN A 99 -4.02 -14.00 -20.42
N GLN A 100 -3.57 -12.95 -21.11
CA GLN A 100 -3.69 -12.79 -22.56
C GLN A 100 -2.62 -13.56 -23.33
N GLU A 101 -1.55 -13.96 -22.66
CA GLU A 101 -0.36 -14.53 -23.25
C GLU A 101 -0.20 -15.98 -22.78
N PHE A 102 -0.26 -16.93 -23.71
CA PHE A 102 0.00 -18.35 -23.42
C PHE A 102 1.19 -18.86 -24.26
N PRO A 103 2.40 -18.32 -24.07
CA PRO A 103 3.55 -18.74 -24.84
C PRO A 103 3.89 -20.21 -24.55
N LYS A 104 4.36 -20.91 -25.59
CA LYS A 104 4.76 -22.32 -25.46
C LYS A 104 5.91 -22.41 -24.45
N GLY A 105 5.72 -23.22 -23.41
CA GLY A 105 6.72 -23.39 -22.36
C GLY A 105 6.65 -22.39 -21.20
N ALA A 106 5.65 -21.50 -21.14
CA ALA A 106 5.47 -20.54 -20.04
C ALA A 106 5.47 -21.18 -18.63
N TRP A 107 5.11 -22.47 -18.57
CA TRP A 107 4.93 -23.22 -17.34
C TRP A 107 6.18 -24.00 -16.91
N SER A 108 7.26 -24.00 -17.69
CA SER A 108 8.43 -24.83 -17.38
C SER A 108 9.38 -24.20 -16.36
N VAL A 109 9.58 -22.88 -16.38
CA VAL A 109 10.38 -22.16 -15.37
C VAL A 109 9.83 -20.73 -15.18
N PRO A 110 9.01 -20.47 -14.16
CA PRO A 110 8.53 -19.12 -13.87
C PRO A 110 9.68 -18.25 -13.33
N ASP A 111 9.77 -16.99 -13.78
CA ASP A 111 10.72 -16.02 -13.23
C ASP A 111 10.13 -15.38 -11.97
N ARG A 112 10.56 -15.86 -10.80
CA ARG A 112 10.10 -15.40 -9.48
C ARG A 112 11.00 -14.32 -8.85
N ASN A 113 11.80 -13.62 -9.64
CA ASN A 113 12.66 -12.53 -9.17
C ASN A 113 12.34 -11.18 -9.82
N LYS A 114 11.12 -11.03 -10.34
CA LYS A 114 10.69 -9.79 -11.01
C LYS A 114 10.79 -8.56 -10.10
N THR A 115 11.30 -7.47 -10.66
CA THR A 115 11.32 -6.16 -9.99
C THR A 115 9.90 -5.55 -9.92
N PRO A 116 9.66 -4.56 -9.03
CA PRO A 116 8.39 -3.84 -8.99
C PRO A 116 7.94 -3.29 -10.35
N GLU A 117 8.87 -2.80 -11.18
CA GLU A 117 8.57 -2.26 -12.51
C GLU A 117 8.11 -3.33 -13.50
N GLN A 118 8.66 -4.55 -13.39
CA GLN A 118 8.23 -5.69 -14.19
C GLN A 118 6.86 -6.19 -13.73
N LEU A 119 6.66 -6.29 -12.41
CA LEU A 119 5.38 -6.71 -11.81
C LEU A 119 4.23 -5.76 -12.17
N ALA A 120 4.49 -4.45 -12.17
CA ALA A 120 3.51 -3.43 -12.55
C ALA A 120 3.02 -3.54 -14.00
N LYS A 121 3.80 -4.17 -14.89
CA LYS A 121 3.46 -4.36 -16.30
C LYS A 121 2.87 -5.74 -16.60
N MET A 122 3.08 -6.71 -15.71
CA MET A 122 2.88 -8.14 -15.98
C MET A 122 1.45 -8.52 -16.36
N ASN A 123 0.43 -7.92 -15.73
CA ASN A 123 -0.98 -8.29 -15.97
C ASN A 123 -1.78 -7.19 -16.70
N VAL A 124 -1.11 -6.18 -17.26
CA VAL A 124 -1.77 -4.96 -17.78
C VAL A 124 -2.76 -5.27 -18.90
N PRO A 125 -2.44 -6.08 -19.93
CA PRO A 125 -3.40 -6.48 -20.95
C PRO A 125 -4.68 -7.11 -20.38
N ASN A 126 -4.57 -8.12 -19.53
CA ASN A 126 -5.75 -8.79 -18.98
C ASN A 126 -6.56 -7.89 -18.03
N ILE A 127 -5.89 -7.07 -17.22
CA ILE A 127 -6.55 -6.07 -16.35
C ILE A 127 -7.39 -5.12 -17.19
N LYS A 128 -6.80 -4.51 -18.24
CA LYS A 128 -7.51 -3.56 -19.13
C LYS A 128 -8.69 -4.21 -19.82
N ALA A 129 -8.55 -5.46 -20.26
CA ALA A 129 -9.65 -6.21 -20.87
C ALA A 129 -10.81 -6.41 -19.89
N GLY A 130 -10.51 -6.74 -18.63
CA GLY A 130 -11.51 -6.88 -17.56
C GLY A 130 -12.22 -5.57 -17.22
N GLU A 131 -11.47 -4.48 -17.04
CA GLU A 131 -12.02 -3.14 -16.78
C GLU A 131 -12.94 -2.67 -17.92
N ALA A 132 -12.51 -2.86 -19.17
CA ALA A 132 -13.32 -2.51 -20.33
C ALA A 132 -14.63 -3.33 -20.37
N GLN A 133 -14.56 -4.63 -20.12
CA GLN A 133 -15.73 -5.50 -20.17
C GLN A 133 -16.75 -5.16 -19.09
N ILE A 134 -16.33 -5.01 -17.82
CA ILE A 134 -17.27 -4.74 -16.74
C ILE A 134 -17.91 -3.34 -16.82
N LYS A 135 -17.17 -2.35 -17.34
CA LYS A 135 -17.74 -1.03 -17.65
C LYS A 135 -18.90 -1.14 -18.64
N GLU A 136 -18.73 -1.95 -19.68
CA GLU A 136 -19.76 -2.18 -20.69
C GLU A 136 -20.95 -2.99 -20.11
N LEU A 137 -20.69 -4.00 -19.28
CA LEU A 137 -21.75 -4.74 -18.59
C LEU A 137 -22.56 -3.84 -17.65
N ASN A 138 -21.92 -2.99 -16.85
CA ASN A 138 -22.62 -2.06 -15.97
C ASN A 138 -23.42 -1.02 -16.76
N LYS A 139 -22.89 -0.53 -17.88
CA LYS A 139 -23.63 0.37 -18.77
C LYS A 139 -24.90 -0.28 -19.32
N ARG A 140 -24.84 -1.55 -19.75
CA ARG A 140 -25.98 -2.27 -20.33
C ARG A 140 -27.00 -2.74 -19.30
N TYR A 141 -26.54 -3.29 -18.19
CA TYR A 141 -27.38 -4.05 -17.24
C TYR A 141 -27.58 -3.35 -15.89
N GLY A 142 -26.77 -2.34 -15.58
CA GLY A 142 -26.76 -1.69 -14.27
C GLY A 142 -27.92 -0.75 -14.00
N LYS A 143 -28.66 -0.28 -15.02
CA LYS A 143 -29.78 0.68 -14.86
C LYS A 143 -29.42 1.90 -13.99
N GLY A 144 -28.22 2.44 -14.15
CA GLY A 144 -27.72 3.59 -13.39
C GLY A 144 -27.01 3.25 -12.07
N LYS A 145 -26.87 1.96 -11.72
CA LYS A 145 -26.01 1.47 -10.64
C LYS A 145 -24.99 0.45 -11.18
N ASP A 146 -23.80 0.39 -10.59
CA ASP A 146 -22.89 -0.72 -10.88
C ASP A 146 -23.43 -2.01 -10.25
N VAL A 147 -23.40 -3.10 -11.02
CA VAL A 147 -23.83 -4.44 -10.58
C VAL A 147 -22.71 -5.47 -10.72
N VAL A 148 -21.74 -5.22 -11.59
CA VAL A 148 -20.52 -6.01 -11.77
C VAL A 148 -19.33 -5.24 -11.20
N PHE A 149 -18.54 -5.92 -10.38
CA PHE A 149 -17.38 -5.38 -9.68
C PHE A 149 -16.16 -6.28 -9.90
N LEU A 150 -14.97 -5.72 -9.71
CA LEU A 150 -13.70 -6.42 -9.91
C LEU A 150 -13.00 -6.69 -8.57
N ILE A 151 -12.46 -7.89 -8.44
CA ILE A 151 -11.56 -8.28 -7.34
C ILE A 151 -10.12 -8.17 -7.87
N PRO A 152 -9.34 -7.15 -7.47
CA PRO A 152 -8.05 -6.79 -8.09
C PRO A 152 -6.90 -7.71 -7.61
N THR A 153 -7.03 -9.00 -7.90
CA THR A 153 -6.19 -10.05 -7.32
C THR A 153 -4.78 -10.04 -7.89
N ALA A 154 -4.63 -9.85 -9.20
CA ALA A 154 -3.34 -9.69 -9.87
C ALA A 154 -2.57 -8.47 -9.33
N GLN A 155 -3.27 -7.38 -9.03
CA GLN A 155 -2.71 -6.15 -8.48
C GLN A 155 -2.22 -6.37 -7.04
N ALA A 156 -3.03 -7.02 -6.20
CA ALA A 156 -2.63 -7.35 -4.83
C ALA A 156 -1.42 -8.30 -4.80
N ALA A 157 -1.40 -9.30 -5.68
CA ALA A 157 -0.26 -10.21 -5.82
C ALA A 157 1.01 -9.48 -6.28
N ALA A 158 0.91 -8.55 -7.23
CA ALA A 158 2.03 -7.72 -7.68
C ALA A 158 2.56 -6.81 -6.56
N GLU A 159 1.68 -6.23 -5.74
CA GLU A 159 2.07 -5.42 -4.58
C GLU A 159 2.79 -6.25 -3.52
N LEU A 160 2.25 -7.42 -3.15
CA LEU A 160 2.90 -8.33 -2.20
C LEU A 160 4.30 -8.72 -2.69
N ARG A 161 4.44 -9.12 -3.95
CA ARG A 161 5.74 -9.46 -4.56
C ARG A 161 6.71 -8.29 -4.58
N SER A 162 6.21 -7.08 -4.84
CA SER A 162 7.03 -5.85 -4.82
C SER A 162 7.55 -5.51 -3.42
N ARG A 163 6.77 -5.78 -2.38
CA ARG A 163 7.22 -5.64 -0.99
C ARG A 163 8.18 -6.73 -0.56
N ILE A 164 7.99 -7.98 -1.01
CA ILE A 164 8.97 -9.06 -0.79
C ILE A 164 10.32 -8.69 -1.43
N TYR A 165 10.32 -8.21 -2.68
CA TYR A 165 11.52 -7.73 -3.36
C TYR A 165 12.28 -6.67 -2.54
N ARG A 166 11.53 -5.73 -1.93
CA ARG A 166 12.07 -4.67 -1.06
C ARG A 166 12.39 -5.13 0.37
N LYS A 167 12.17 -6.41 0.70
CA LYS A 167 12.35 -7.00 2.03
C LYS A 167 11.48 -6.35 3.11
N GLU A 168 10.26 -5.96 2.74
CA GLU A 168 9.30 -5.25 3.61
C GLU A 168 8.23 -6.17 4.22
N ILE A 169 8.21 -7.46 3.86
CA ILE A 169 7.19 -8.41 4.33
C ILE A 169 7.75 -9.29 5.46
N PRO A 170 7.14 -9.26 6.66
CA PRO A 170 7.48 -10.19 7.73
C PRO A 170 7.29 -11.64 7.28
N GLY A 171 8.28 -12.49 7.52
CA GLY A 171 8.18 -13.94 7.29
C GLY A 171 8.19 -14.42 5.84
N LEU A 172 8.36 -13.53 4.87
CA LEU A 172 8.54 -13.89 3.46
C LEU A 172 9.81 -13.24 2.90
N THR A 173 10.68 -14.06 2.33
CA THR A 173 12.01 -13.66 1.85
C THR A 173 12.17 -13.79 0.34
N SER A 174 11.36 -14.64 -0.29
CA SER A 174 11.35 -14.87 -1.74
C SER A 174 9.94 -14.83 -2.30
N GLN A 175 9.78 -14.31 -3.52
CA GLN A 175 8.48 -14.32 -4.20
C GLN A 175 8.05 -15.75 -4.58
N ASP A 176 9.00 -16.69 -4.66
CA ASP A 176 8.73 -18.11 -4.93
C ASP A 176 7.92 -18.74 -3.80
N GLU A 177 8.08 -18.27 -2.56
CA GLU A 177 7.32 -18.75 -1.40
C GLU A 177 5.81 -18.51 -1.51
N LEU A 178 5.36 -17.67 -2.46
CA LEU A 178 3.95 -17.40 -2.75
C LEU A 178 3.27 -18.48 -3.60
N PHE A 179 4.04 -19.48 -4.07
CA PHE A 179 3.55 -20.48 -5.00
C PHE A 179 3.99 -21.88 -4.56
N VAL A 180 3.13 -22.88 -4.78
CA VAL A 180 3.48 -24.30 -4.58
C VAL A 180 3.98 -24.96 -5.86
N ASP A 181 3.60 -24.40 -7.01
CA ASP A 181 4.05 -24.77 -8.34
C ASP A 181 3.95 -23.54 -9.28
N PRO A 182 4.26 -23.62 -10.58
CA PRO A 182 4.20 -22.45 -11.47
C PRO A 182 2.84 -21.73 -11.53
N ALA A 183 1.73 -22.39 -11.19
CA ALA A 183 0.39 -21.83 -11.24
C ALA A 183 -0.21 -21.53 -9.86
N HIS A 184 -0.04 -22.46 -8.92
CA HIS A 184 -0.85 -22.57 -7.71
C HIS A 184 -0.30 -21.73 -6.57
N PRO A 185 -1.16 -20.97 -5.85
CA PRO A 185 -0.74 -20.19 -4.70
C PRO A 185 -0.35 -21.09 -3.54
N SER A 186 0.58 -20.61 -2.73
CA SER A 186 0.83 -21.11 -1.38
C SER A 186 -0.07 -20.38 -0.36
N PRO A 187 -0.08 -20.81 0.92
CA PRO A 187 -0.96 -20.24 1.94
C PRO A 187 -0.96 -18.70 2.06
N PRO A 188 0.17 -17.97 2.01
CA PRO A 188 0.17 -16.50 2.08
C PRO A 188 -0.54 -15.82 0.90
N LEU A 189 -0.36 -16.32 -0.32
CA LEU A 189 -1.01 -15.74 -1.50
C LEU A 189 -2.51 -16.05 -1.53
N GLU A 190 -2.90 -17.25 -1.09
CA GLU A 190 -4.30 -17.62 -0.96
C GLU A 190 -4.99 -16.87 0.20
N ALA A 191 -4.28 -16.61 1.31
CA ALA A 191 -4.76 -15.76 2.38
C ALA A 191 -4.99 -14.31 1.91
N LEU A 192 -4.03 -13.72 1.19
CA LEU A 192 -4.19 -12.40 0.57
C LEU A 192 -5.42 -12.37 -0.35
N ASN A 193 -5.57 -13.37 -1.21
CA ASN A 193 -6.73 -13.47 -2.09
C ASN A 193 -8.04 -13.58 -1.27
N THR A 194 -8.05 -14.35 -0.19
CA THR A 194 -9.20 -14.47 0.70
C THR A 194 -9.60 -13.13 1.31
N TYR A 195 -8.63 -12.38 1.87
CA TYR A 195 -8.90 -11.06 2.44
C TYR A 195 -9.39 -10.05 1.39
N LEU A 196 -8.89 -10.16 0.16
CA LEU A 196 -9.34 -9.32 -0.94
C LEU A 196 -10.78 -9.63 -1.36
N HIS A 197 -11.13 -10.92 -1.45
CA HIS A 197 -12.51 -11.34 -1.68
C HIS A 197 -13.42 -10.89 -0.56
N TYR A 198 -13.01 -11.03 0.70
CA TYR A 198 -13.77 -10.54 1.86
C TYR A 198 -14.04 -9.04 1.72
N ALA A 199 -13.00 -8.27 1.42
CA ALA A 199 -13.10 -6.81 1.29
C ALA A 199 -14.10 -6.39 0.21
N VAL A 200 -14.04 -7.02 -0.97
CA VAL A 200 -14.93 -6.67 -2.07
C VAL A 200 -16.35 -7.20 -1.86
N LEU A 201 -16.50 -8.41 -1.33
CA LEU A 201 -17.79 -9.05 -1.12
C LEU A 201 -18.59 -8.31 -0.05
N TYR A 202 -18.00 -8.07 1.12
CA TYR A 202 -18.66 -7.40 2.23
C TYR A 202 -18.53 -5.88 2.21
N GLN A 203 -17.67 -5.31 1.37
CA GLN A 203 -17.33 -3.88 1.38
C GLN A 203 -16.81 -3.42 2.75
N GLU A 204 -16.12 -4.32 3.48
CA GLU A 204 -15.57 -4.09 4.81
C GLU A 204 -14.07 -4.36 4.86
N SER A 205 -13.36 -3.71 5.79
CA SER A 205 -11.95 -3.98 5.98
C SER A 205 -11.72 -5.35 6.62
N PRO A 206 -10.84 -6.21 6.06
CA PRO A 206 -10.40 -7.44 6.71
C PRO A 206 -9.38 -7.19 7.83
N VAL A 207 -8.91 -5.95 8.00
CA VAL A 207 -7.84 -5.60 8.95
C VAL A 207 -8.32 -5.80 10.39
N GLY A 208 -7.59 -6.64 11.13
CA GLY A 208 -7.91 -6.98 12.52
C GLY A 208 -8.81 -8.20 12.67
N LEU A 209 -9.23 -8.85 11.57
CA LEU A 209 -9.81 -10.18 11.66
C LEU A 209 -8.76 -11.19 12.14
N PRO A 210 -9.17 -12.28 12.82
CA PRO A 210 -8.25 -13.35 13.21
C PRO A 210 -7.50 -13.93 12.01
N MET A 211 -6.25 -14.36 12.23
CA MET A 211 -5.54 -15.16 11.24
C MET A 211 -6.36 -16.39 10.82
N ILE A 212 -6.52 -16.57 9.51
CA ILE A 212 -7.26 -17.71 8.96
C ILE A 212 -6.55 -19.04 9.21
N ASP A 213 -7.32 -20.10 9.34
CA ASP A 213 -6.81 -21.44 9.64
C ASP A 213 -5.87 -21.98 8.56
N LEU A 214 -5.97 -21.49 7.32
CA LEU A 214 -5.04 -21.81 6.24
C LEU A 214 -3.59 -21.44 6.61
N LEU A 215 -3.37 -20.25 7.17
CA LEU A 215 -2.04 -19.80 7.59
C LEU A 215 -1.58 -20.56 8.83
N LYS A 216 -2.46 -20.81 9.80
CA LYS A 216 -2.15 -21.61 11.01
C LYS A 216 -1.67 -23.02 10.64
N ARG A 217 -2.36 -23.67 9.71
CA ARG A 217 -2.08 -25.06 9.28
C ARG A 217 -0.80 -25.20 8.46
N ALA A 218 -0.29 -24.11 7.89
CA ALA A 218 0.97 -24.13 7.15
C ALA A 218 2.19 -24.44 8.04
N ASN A 219 2.05 -24.33 9.38
CA ASN A 219 3.06 -24.67 10.37
C ASN A 219 4.44 -24.04 10.11
N ARG A 220 4.44 -22.76 9.72
CA ARG A 220 5.65 -21.92 9.57
C ARG A 220 5.62 -20.83 10.62
N PRO A 221 6.49 -20.87 11.65
CA PRO A 221 6.50 -19.88 12.74
C PRO A 221 6.68 -18.45 12.26
N GLU A 222 7.34 -18.24 11.11
CA GLU A 222 7.55 -16.93 10.51
C GLU A 222 6.28 -16.35 9.88
N TRP A 223 5.29 -17.19 9.57
CA TRP A 223 3.98 -16.79 9.02
C TRP A 223 3.01 -16.48 10.16
N ASP A 224 3.41 -15.51 10.96
CA ASP A 224 2.75 -15.10 12.21
C ASP A 224 1.66 -14.02 12.01
N GLU A 225 1.15 -13.48 13.12
CA GLU A 225 0.14 -12.41 13.05
C GLU A 225 0.64 -11.11 12.40
N LYS A 226 1.95 -10.85 12.35
CA LYS A 226 2.48 -9.68 11.63
C LYS A 226 2.36 -9.88 10.13
N LEU A 227 2.69 -11.07 9.62
CA LEU A 227 2.43 -11.42 8.22
C LEU A 227 0.94 -11.30 7.93
N ASN A 228 0.10 -11.94 8.75
CA ASN A 228 -1.35 -11.91 8.59
C ASN A 228 -1.92 -10.48 8.50
N ARG A 229 -1.55 -9.62 9.46
CA ARG A 229 -1.93 -8.20 9.47
C ARG A 229 -1.48 -7.48 8.21
N THR A 230 -0.25 -7.73 7.75
CA THR A 230 0.29 -7.13 6.53
C THR A 230 -0.50 -7.55 5.29
N LEU A 231 -0.89 -8.83 5.20
CA LEU A 231 -1.71 -9.34 4.08
C LEU A 231 -3.11 -8.71 4.08
N GLN A 232 -3.74 -8.55 5.25
CA GLN A 232 -5.03 -7.86 5.38
C GLN A 232 -4.93 -6.39 4.94
N GLU A 233 -3.86 -5.70 5.32
CA GLU A 233 -3.62 -4.31 4.96
C GLU A 233 -3.39 -4.15 3.45
N ILE A 234 -2.61 -5.04 2.82
CA ILE A 234 -2.44 -5.06 1.36
C ILE A 234 -3.79 -5.26 0.68
N ALA A 235 -4.56 -6.29 1.09
CA ALA A 235 -5.88 -6.56 0.53
C ALA A 235 -6.82 -5.33 0.64
N TRP A 236 -6.90 -4.72 1.81
CA TRP A 236 -7.76 -3.56 2.05
C TRP A 236 -7.36 -2.37 1.18
N GLN A 237 -6.07 -2.01 1.16
CA GLN A 237 -5.60 -0.86 0.40
C GLN A 237 -5.75 -1.09 -1.10
N THR A 238 -5.43 -2.29 -1.60
CA THR A 238 -5.63 -2.60 -3.02
C THR A 238 -7.11 -2.53 -3.40
N ALA A 239 -8.01 -3.13 -2.63
CA ALA A 239 -9.44 -3.11 -2.95
C ALA A 239 -10.02 -1.69 -2.86
N ARG A 240 -9.69 -0.94 -1.80
CA ARG A 240 -10.19 0.43 -1.58
C ARG A 240 -9.73 1.40 -2.67
N ASN A 241 -8.50 1.28 -3.13
CA ASN A 241 -7.93 2.17 -4.14
C ASN A 241 -8.27 1.74 -5.58
N TYR A 242 -8.96 0.60 -5.75
CA TYR A 242 -9.34 0.12 -7.07
C TYR A 242 -10.77 0.56 -7.43
N PRO A 243 -10.95 1.41 -8.47
CA PRO A 243 -12.22 2.09 -8.72
C PRO A 243 -13.38 1.14 -9.06
N TYR A 244 -13.06 -0.06 -9.52
CA TYR A 244 -14.05 -1.07 -9.92
C TYR A 244 -14.39 -2.08 -8.81
N SER A 245 -13.82 -1.96 -7.61
CA SER A 245 -14.09 -2.88 -6.50
C SER A 245 -15.49 -2.71 -5.91
N GLY A 246 -16.12 -1.55 -6.12
CA GLY A 246 -17.40 -1.22 -5.51
C GLY A 246 -17.31 -0.86 -4.03
N ILE A 247 -16.11 -0.89 -3.44
CA ILE A 247 -15.87 -0.29 -2.13
C ILE A 247 -16.00 1.21 -2.35
N LYS A 248 -17.17 1.74 -1.98
CA LYS A 248 -17.37 3.18 -1.92
C LYS A 248 -16.49 3.70 -0.81
N GLU A 249 -15.86 4.86 -1.01
CA GLU A 249 -15.43 5.62 0.16
C GLU A 249 -16.63 5.67 1.10
N PRO A 250 -16.47 5.33 2.38
CA PRO A 250 -17.52 5.67 3.31
C PRO A 250 -17.77 7.17 3.09
N LYS A 251 -19.01 7.53 2.71
CA LYS A 251 -19.51 8.86 3.05
C LYS A 251 -19.33 8.91 4.55
N SER A 252 -18.21 9.46 5.01
CA SER A 252 -17.73 9.50 6.39
C SER A 252 -18.83 9.09 7.36
N SER A 253 -18.95 7.78 7.61
CA SER A 253 -19.95 7.27 8.53
C SER A 253 -19.45 7.70 9.89
N GLN A 254 -20.03 8.80 10.37
CA GLN A 254 -19.87 9.33 11.70
C GLN A 254 -19.93 8.15 12.68
N VAL A 255 -18.80 7.86 13.29
CA VAL A 255 -18.77 7.15 14.55
C VAL A 255 -19.65 7.97 15.49
N SER A 256 -20.79 7.40 15.90
CA SER A 256 -21.73 8.00 16.84
C SER A 256 -21.15 7.96 18.26
N GLY A 257 -20.13 8.79 18.46
CA GLY A 257 -19.75 9.42 19.71
C GLY A 257 -19.38 10.83 19.30
N SER A 258 -20.29 11.79 19.48
CA SER A 258 -20.18 13.14 18.94
C SER A 258 -18.90 13.85 19.45
N LEU A 259 -17.82 13.77 18.68
CA LEU A 259 -16.89 14.89 18.59
C LEU A 259 -17.53 15.91 17.63
N PRO A 260 -17.57 17.19 18.01
CA PRO A 260 -18.23 18.23 17.21
C PRO A 260 -17.61 18.28 15.81
N ALA A 261 -18.44 18.56 14.80
CA ALA A 261 -18.07 18.59 13.39
C ALA A 261 -16.65 19.14 13.18
N GLU A 262 -15.73 18.28 12.74
CA GLU A 262 -14.39 18.71 12.36
C GLU A 262 -14.55 19.71 11.23
N LYS A 263 -14.22 20.98 11.51
CA LYS A 263 -13.84 21.93 10.48
C LYS A 263 -12.84 21.21 9.57
N SER A 264 -13.07 21.25 8.25
CA SER A 264 -12.06 20.89 7.29
C SER A 264 -10.78 21.66 7.64
N PHE A 265 -9.77 20.95 8.12
CA PHE A 265 -8.46 21.50 8.33
C PHE A 265 -7.78 21.54 6.96
N ALA A 266 -7.22 22.70 6.62
CA ALA A 266 -6.44 22.84 5.40
C ALA A 266 -5.25 21.86 5.45
N VAL A 267 -4.99 21.17 4.34
CA VAL A 267 -3.75 20.41 4.17
C VAL A 267 -2.62 21.43 4.04
N PRO A 268 -1.60 21.41 4.90
CA PRO A 268 -0.58 22.43 4.87
C PRO A 268 0.30 22.31 3.62
N GLU A 269 0.61 23.44 3.01
CA GLU A 269 1.53 23.52 1.87
C GLU A 269 2.97 23.73 2.34
N LEU A 270 3.95 23.42 1.49
CA LEU A 270 5.38 23.62 1.78
C LEU A 270 5.97 24.70 0.87
N GLU A 271 6.44 25.80 1.46
CA GLU A 271 7.19 26.85 0.75
C GLU A 271 8.67 26.74 1.09
N LEU A 272 9.56 26.68 0.09
CA LEU A 272 11.01 26.69 0.30
C LEU A 272 11.46 28.00 0.95
N VAL A 273 12.19 27.90 2.05
CA VAL A 273 12.77 29.03 2.78
C VAL A 273 14.22 29.26 2.34
N TYR A 274 15.06 28.23 2.44
CA TYR A 274 16.44 28.24 1.92
C TYR A 274 16.98 26.81 1.77
N THR A 275 18.06 26.69 1.01
CA THR A 275 18.97 25.54 1.01
C THR A 275 20.28 25.95 1.68
N SER A 276 20.80 25.12 2.59
CA SER A 276 22.08 25.34 3.26
C SER A 276 23.07 24.20 3.01
N TYR A 277 24.33 24.57 2.86
CA TYR A 277 25.48 23.67 2.81
C TYR A 277 26.28 23.88 4.09
N VAL A 278 26.32 22.88 4.96
CA VAL A 278 26.88 22.98 6.32
C VAL A 278 28.25 22.32 6.37
N ASP A 279 29.22 23.06 6.90
CA ASP A 279 30.55 22.56 7.20
C ASP A 279 30.60 21.96 8.60
N ILE A 280 31.19 20.77 8.69
CA ILE A 280 31.33 20.04 9.94
C ILE A 280 32.79 19.73 10.26
N GLY A 281 33.12 19.84 11.54
CA GLY A 281 34.42 19.46 12.08
C GLY A 281 34.51 17.96 12.38
N LYS A 282 35.67 17.56 12.90
CA LYS A 282 35.90 16.19 13.35
C LYS A 282 34.94 15.85 14.51
N PRO A 283 34.18 14.75 14.43
CA PRO A 283 33.32 14.32 15.53
C PRO A 283 34.13 14.02 16.80
N LEU A 284 33.64 14.53 17.94
CA LEU A 284 34.05 14.11 19.27
C LEU A 284 33.22 12.90 19.69
N HIS A 285 33.85 11.76 19.90
CA HIS A 285 33.19 10.59 20.46
C HIS A 285 33.07 10.74 21.98
N VAL A 286 31.84 10.91 22.47
CA VAL A 286 31.59 11.07 23.92
C VAL A 286 31.53 9.70 24.59
N GLY A 287 30.94 8.70 23.93
CA GLY A 287 30.88 7.32 24.41
C GLY A 287 29.47 6.75 24.44
N LYS A 288 29.31 5.60 25.11
CA LYS A 288 28.02 4.91 25.26
C LYS A 288 27.20 5.52 26.41
N MET A 289 25.93 5.79 26.12
CA MET A 289 24.89 6.26 27.02
C MET A 289 23.77 5.19 27.09
N PRO A 290 22.84 5.26 28.06
CA PRO A 290 21.72 4.31 28.12
C PRO A 290 20.91 4.23 26.82
N GLU A 291 20.78 5.34 26.10
CA GLU A 291 19.98 5.45 24.88
C GLU A 291 20.78 5.13 23.59
N GLY A 292 22.10 4.99 23.65
CA GLY A 292 22.95 4.76 22.48
C GLY A 292 24.35 5.35 22.55
N GLU A 293 25.07 5.38 21.43
CA GLU A 293 26.39 6.00 21.32
C GLU A 293 26.27 7.49 20.97
N ARG A 294 26.86 8.35 21.81
CA ARG A 294 26.83 9.81 21.66
C ARG A 294 28.08 10.33 20.95
N ARG A 295 27.84 11.19 19.96
CA ARG A 295 28.87 11.97 19.27
C ARG A 295 28.48 13.45 19.30
N VAL A 296 29.47 14.33 19.35
CA VAL A 296 29.28 15.77 19.17
C VAL A 296 30.02 16.17 17.91
N ILE A 297 29.30 16.64 16.91
CA ILE A 297 29.83 17.01 15.59
C ILE A 297 29.87 18.54 15.53
N PRO A 298 31.05 19.18 15.59
CA PRO A 298 31.15 20.63 15.51
C PRO A 298 30.63 21.15 14.16
N ILE A 299 29.89 22.25 14.18
CA ILE A 299 29.49 23.00 12.98
C ILE A 299 30.48 24.16 12.82
N THR A 300 31.28 24.08 11.76
CA THR A 300 32.44 24.96 11.54
C THR A 300 32.17 26.08 10.56
N GLY A 301 31.01 26.11 9.91
CA GLY A 301 30.65 27.12 8.93
C GLY A 301 29.62 26.63 7.94
N GLY A 302 29.55 27.31 6.80
CA GLY A 302 28.68 26.96 5.69
C GLY A 302 27.97 28.18 5.12
N THR A 303 27.12 27.93 4.12
CA THR A 303 26.35 28.97 3.44
C THR A 303 24.89 28.57 3.33
N PHE A 304 24.00 29.53 3.20
CA PHE A 304 22.60 29.27 2.87
C PHE A 304 22.06 30.31 1.90
N LYS A 305 21.11 29.89 1.07
CA LYS A 305 20.46 30.75 0.10
C LYS A 305 19.03 30.31 -0.17
N GLY A 306 18.12 31.26 -0.21
CA GLY A 306 16.72 31.03 -0.55
C GLY A 306 16.02 32.30 -1.01
N PRO A 307 14.71 32.21 -1.33
CA PRO A 307 13.98 33.32 -1.93
C PRO A 307 13.87 34.56 -1.03
N LYS A 308 13.85 34.37 0.30
CA LYS A 308 13.61 35.44 1.29
C LYS A 308 14.83 35.77 2.16
N MET A 309 15.87 34.94 2.13
CA MET A 309 17.07 35.11 2.95
C MET A 309 18.26 34.36 2.37
N GLN A 310 19.46 34.90 2.61
CA GLN A 310 20.73 34.28 2.26
C GLN A 310 21.82 34.76 3.22
N GLY A 311 22.93 34.05 3.29
CA GLY A 311 24.06 34.40 4.14
C GLY A 311 24.93 33.19 4.49
N GLU A 312 25.52 33.24 5.68
CA GLU A 312 26.52 32.28 6.15
C GLU A 312 26.11 31.63 7.47
N ILE A 313 26.64 30.44 7.72
CA ILE A 313 26.53 29.74 9.02
C ILE A 313 27.72 30.17 9.87
N ILE A 314 27.46 30.68 11.07
CA ILE A 314 28.50 31.13 11.99
C ILE A 314 29.17 29.90 12.63
N PRO A 315 30.52 29.81 12.62
CA PRO A 315 31.23 28.76 13.34
C PRO A 315 30.92 28.77 14.85
N GLY A 316 30.79 27.59 15.45
CA GLY A 316 30.63 27.45 16.91
C GLY A 316 29.37 26.70 17.37
N GLY A 317 28.54 26.26 16.42
CA GLY A 317 27.45 25.32 16.70
C GLY A 317 27.93 23.88 16.80
N ALA A 318 27.00 22.96 17.13
CA ALA A 318 27.27 21.52 17.10
C ALA A 318 25.98 20.71 16.91
N ASP A 319 26.12 19.53 16.32
CA ASP A 319 25.13 18.45 16.32
C ASP A 319 25.46 17.44 17.42
N TRP A 320 24.56 17.34 18.40
CA TRP A 320 24.57 16.32 19.43
C TRP A 320 23.93 15.05 18.86
N ASN A 321 24.72 14.32 18.08
CA ASN A 321 24.28 13.13 17.38
C ASN A 321 24.19 11.91 18.31
N LEU A 322 23.13 11.11 18.19
CA LEU A 322 22.95 9.84 18.91
C LEU A 322 22.71 8.69 17.94
N SER A 323 23.53 7.65 18.04
CA SER A 323 23.29 6.36 17.38
C SER A 323 22.63 5.39 18.36
N ARG A 324 21.36 5.07 18.15
CA ARG A 324 20.54 4.23 19.05
C ARG A 324 20.72 2.73 18.76
N ALA A 325 20.35 1.91 19.74
CA ALA A 325 20.44 0.45 19.64
C ALA A 325 19.48 -0.18 18.60
N ASP A 326 18.38 0.48 18.29
CA ASP A 326 17.44 0.09 17.23
C ASP A 326 17.91 0.49 15.82
N GLY A 327 19.14 0.98 15.69
CA GLY A 327 19.74 1.45 14.44
C GLY A 327 19.36 2.88 14.07
N ALA A 328 18.50 3.56 14.85
CA ALA A 328 18.12 4.93 14.56
C ALA A 328 19.23 5.94 14.85
N THR A 329 19.34 6.96 13.99
CA THR A 329 20.19 8.13 14.22
C THR A 329 19.32 9.31 14.61
N VAL A 330 19.67 9.99 15.69
CA VAL A 330 19.08 11.26 16.12
C VAL A 330 20.11 12.37 15.89
N ALA A 331 19.68 13.45 15.26
CA ALA A 331 20.42 14.70 15.16
C ALA A 331 19.76 15.76 16.06
N GLU A 332 20.58 16.53 16.76
CA GLU A 332 20.17 17.63 17.62
C GLU A 332 21.19 18.76 17.47
N ALA A 333 21.02 19.55 16.41
CA ALA A 333 21.93 20.60 16.02
C ALA A 333 21.51 21.97 16.56
N ASN A 334 22.44 22.68 17.19
CA ASN A 334 22.26 24.07 17.61
C ASN A 334 23.37 24.93 17.00
N TYR A 335 23.00 25.96 16.25
CA TYR A 335 23.95 26.83 15.54
C TYR A 335 23.32 28.18 15.18
N PHE A 336 24.09 29.07 14.55
CA PHE A 336 23.64 30.40 14.17
C PHE A 336 23.81 30.65 12.67
N LEU A 337 22.84 31.34 12.08
CA LEU A 337 22.96 31.97 10.77
C LEU A 337 23.33 33.44 10.94
N ARG A 338 24.08 33.98 9.98
CA ARG A 338 24.24 35.41 9.74
C ARG A 338 23.72 35.72 8.35
N THR A 339 22.67 36.53 8.25
CA THR A 339 22.14 36.98 6.96
C THR A 339 23.09 38.01 6.32
N ASP A 340 22.95 38.21 5.02
CA ASP A 340 23.75 39.19 4.25
C ASP A 340 23.52 40.65 4.67
N ASP A 341 22.38 40.95 5.29
CA ASP A 341 22.08 42.23 5.95
C ASP A 341 22.47 42.27 7.44
N GLY A 342 23.21 41.27 7.92
CA GLY A 342 23.90 41.29 9.21
C GLY A 342 23.10 40.78 10.41
N VAL A 343 21.87 40.27 10.22
CA VAL A 343 21.05 39.72 11.30
C VAL A 343 21.53 38.33 11.69
N VAL A 344 21.65 38.09 13.00
CA VAL A 344 22.04 36.79 13.55
C VAL A 344 20.80 36.04 14.05
N ILE A 345 20.61 34.80 13.60
CA ILE A 345 19.43 33.97 13.89
C ILE A 345 19.91 32.64 14.45
N ARG A 346 19.40 32.24 15.62
CA ARG A 346 19.70 30.91 16.18
C ARG A 346 18.80 29.86 15.55
N ILE A 347 19.35 28.67 15.32
CA ILE A 347 18.61 27.48 14.89
C ILE A 347 18.82 26.38 15.92
N SER A 348 17.71 25.75 16.31
CA SER A 348 17.69 24.42 16.92
C SER A 348 17.04 23.46 15.93
N ASN A 349 17.78 22.49 15.42
CA ASN A 349 17.33 21.56 14.41
C ASN A 349 17.40 20.13 14.90
N TRP A 350 16.25 19.47 15.00
CA TRP A 350 16.13 18.11 15.51
C TRP A 350 15.64 17.16 14.42
N GLY A 351 16.13 15.92 14.41
CA GLY A 351 15.59 14.89 13.53
C GLY A 351 15.90 13.49 14.02
N VAL A 352 15.09 12.52 13.61
CA VAL A 352 15.33 11.09 13.85
C VAL A 352 15.03 10.28 12.59
N GLY A 353 15.82 9.24 12.34
CA GLY A 353 15.48 8.25 11.33
C GLY A 353 16.14 6.90 11.56
N ALA A 354 15.40 5.84 11.28
CA ALA A 354 15.82 4.44 11.44
C ALA A 354 16.03 3.77 10.07
N PRO A 355 16.73 2.62 10.02
CA PRO A 355 16.81 1.80 8.81
C PRO A 355 15.42 1.39 8.31
N PRO A 356 15.24 1.19 6.98
CA PRO A 356 16.27 1.25 5.94
C PRO A 356 16.52 2.66 5.40
N THR A 357 15.64 3.63 5.70
CA THR A 357 15.70 4.97 5.08
C THR A 357 16.74 5.88 5.73
N GLY A 358 17.03 5.70 7.02
CA GLY A 358 17.90 6.57 7.81
C GLY A 358 17.28 7.92 8.11
N LEU A 359 18.06 8.82 8.70
CA LEU A 359 17.68 10.21 8.97
C LEU A 359 17.61 11.01 7.66
N ARG A 360 16.40 11.41 7.25
CA ARG A 360 16.15 12.19 6.02
C ARG A 360 15.40 13.50 6.25
N PHE A 361 14.75 13.64 7.40
CA PHE A 361 13.94 14.82 7.73
C PHE A 361 14.34 15.38 9.09
N THR A 362 14.21 16.68 9.22
CA THR A 362 14.50 17.45 10.43
C THR A 362 13.39 18.48 10.67
N ASN A 363 13.32 19.02 11.89
CA ASN A 363 12.40 20.05 12.31
C ASN A 363 13.21 21.25 12.83
N PRO A 364 13.58 22.19 11.94
CA PRO A 364 14.31 23.38 12.35
C PRO A 364 13.37 24.36 13.05
N ARG A 365 13.83 24.92 14.17
CA ARG A 365 13.19 26.01 14.89
C ARG A 365 14.15 27.19 14.96
N PHE A 366 13.61 28.38 14.74
CA PHE A 366 14.37 29.63 14.69
C PHE A 366 14.12 30.50 15.92
N GLU A 367 15.13 31.27 16.29
CA GLU A 367 15.02 32.43 17.18
C GLU A 367 15.68 33.61 16.46
N ALA A 368 14.84 34.50 15.90
CA ALA A 368 15.27 35.70 15.19
C ALA A 368 15.01 36.95 16.06
N PRO A 369 15.89 37.97 16.03
CA PRO A 369 15.61 39.28 16.60
C PRO A 369 14.41 39.97 15.95
N HIS A 370 13.82 40.92 16.65
CA HIS A 370 12.75 41.76 16.10
C HIS A 370 13.16 42.49 14.81
N GLY A 371 12.27 42.48 13.81
CA GLY A 371 12.47 43.12 12.52
C GLY A 371 12.14 42.23 11.32
N LYS A 372 12.94 42.36 10.25
CA LYS A 372 12.69 41.74 8.93
C LYS A 372 12.44 40.23 8.96
N TYR A 373 13.04 39.53 9.92
CA TYR A 373 12.99 38.07 10.03
C TYR A 373 12.06 37.56 11.15
N ASP A 374 11.23 38.43 11.74
CA ASP A 374 10.27 38.07 12.80
C ASP A 374 9.37 36.89 12.44
N TRP A 375 9.04 36.76 11.15
CA TRP A 375 8.18 35.68 10.63
C TRP A 375 8.75 34.27 10.91
N LEU A 376 10.07 34.13 11.06
CA LEU A 376 10.70 32.85 11.43
C LEU A 376 10.29 32.38 12.83
N ASN A 377 9.95 33.31 13.72
CA ASN A 377 9.47 32.99 15.07
C ASN A 377 7.99 32.59 15.10
N GLN A 378 7.27 32.72 13.98
CA GLN A 378 5.80 32.65 13.90
C GLN A 378 5.32 31.52 12.98
N SER A 379 6.21 30.59 12.62
CA SER A 379 5.91 29.54 11.64
C SER A 379 6.53 28.20 12.04
N VAL A 380 6.02 27.12 11.43
CA VAL A 380 6.53 25.75 11.63
C VAL A 380 7.28 25.34 10.37
N PHE A 381 8.40 24.63 10.56
CA PHE A 381 9.30 24.29 9.47
C PHE A 381 9.62 22.79 9.44
N VAL A 382 9.95 22.31 8.24
CA VAL A 382 10.47 20.98 7.98
C VAL A 382 11.73 21.10 7.14
N GLY A 383 12.77 20.34 7.47
CA GLY A 383 14.00 20.25 6.70
C GLY A 383 14.16 18.88 6.04
N THR A 384 14.64 18.82 4.80
CA THR A 384 15.18 17.58 4.23
C THR A 384 16.69 17.56 4.36
N LEU A 385 17.26 16.43 4.74
CA LEU A 385 18.69 16.23 4.93
C LEU A 385 19.25 15.30 3.86
N ASP A 386 20.25 15.79 3.14
CA ASP A 386 21.05 15.04 2.18
C ASP A 386 22.52 15.07 2.65
N VAL A 387 23.16 13.90 2.73
CA VAL A 387 24.54 13.75 3.22
C VAL A 387 25.41 13.13 2.14
N ASP A 388 26.47 13.82 1.73
CA ASP A 388 27.44 13.36 0.74
C ASP A 388 28.87 13.75 1.15
N PHE A 389 29.57 12.82 1.81
CA PHE A 389 30.95 13.02 2.25
C PHE A 389 31.98 13.10 1.11
N SER A 390 31.57 12.93 -0.15
CA SER A 390 32.45 13.17 -1.30
C SER A 390 32.52 14.64 -1.71
N GLN A 391 31.60 15.47 -1.21
CA GLN A 391 31.55 16.91 -1.51
C GLN A 391 32.30 17.73 -0.45
N PRO A 392 32.81 18.93 -0.80
CA PRO A 392 33.44 19.85 0.16
C PRO A 392 32.52 20.24 1.32
N HIS A 393 31.22 20.35 1.06
CA HIS A 393 30.18 20.66 2.04
C HIS A 393 29.25 19.45 2.17
N PRO A 394 29.53 18.51 3.09
CA PRO A 394 28.94 17.18 3.04
C PRO A 394 27.49 17.12 3.54
N ILE A 395 26.99 18.20 4.14
CA ILE A 395 25.65 18.27 4.71
C ILE A 395 24.83 19.31 3.96
N CYS A 396 23.81 18.87 3.22
CA CYS A 396 22.86 19.73 2.54
C CYS A 396 21.49 19.65 3.25
N ILE A 397 20.95 20.80 3.64
CA ILE A 397 19.64 20.89 4.28
C ILE A 397 18.76 21.86 3.49
N ARG A 398 17.58 21.41 3.06
CA ARG A 398 16.55 22.28 2.47
C ARG A 398 15.46 22.52 3.48
N VAL A 399 15.19 23.76 3.83
CA VAL A 399 14.20 24.13 4.85
C VAL A 399 12.94 24.68 4.18
N PHE A 400 11.79 24.19 4.62
CA PHE A 400 10.46 24.55 4.13
C PHE A 400 9.59 25.08 5.27
N CYS A 401 8.80 26.11 5.00
CA CYS A 401 7.78 26.63 5.89
C CYS A 401 6.45 25.94 5.58
N LEU A 402 5.72 25.50 6.62
CA LEU A 402 4.34 25.06 6.49
C LEU A 402 3.42 26.28 6.35
N LYS A 403 2.49 26.22 5.39
CA LYS A 403 1.49 27.26 5.11
C LYS A 403 0.07 26.76 5.28
#